data_AF-A0A2V4V048-F1
#
_entry.id   AF-A0A2V4V048-F1
#
_cell.length_a   1.000
_cell.length_b   1.000
_cell.length_c   1.000
_cell.angle_alpha   90.00
_cell.angle_beta   90.00
_cell.angle_gamma   90.00
#
_symmetry.space_group_name_H-M   'P 1'
#
loop_
_entity.id
_entity.type
_entity.pdbx_description
1 polymer ?
#
loop_
_entity_poly.entity_id
_entity_poly.type
_entity_poly.pdbx_seq_one_letter_code
_entity_poly.pdbx_strand_id
1 'polypeptide(L)'
;MTVPNPVHRIGYGTLNPSKEAGPVHEYERLDNDQFGLEVYAPPNIDPVTNKPWRENRYAEDVFIQRDKTGQIITHIECSNRDVPRPPCTQIFNLGPQRNLSIKAHYSRYNLADWQQIEQVVRQHVLGFQKTS
;
A
#
# COMPACT_ATOMS: atom_id res chain seq x y z
N MET A 1 -7.86 1.44 22.93
CA MET A 1 -6.84 1.53 21.85
C MET A 1 -6.53 0.12 21.39
N THR A 2 -7.23 -0.38 20.37
CA THR A 2 -6.96 -1.68 19.77
C THR A 2 -5.93 -1.48 18.67
N VAL A 3 -4.75 -2.09 18.83
CA VAL A 3 -3.75 -2.13 17.77
C VAL A 3 -4.31 -3.05 16.69
N PRO A 4 -4.52 -2.61 15.43
CA PRO A 4 -5.02 -3.49 14.40
C PRO A 4 -4.00 -4.61 14.17
N ASN A 5 -4.46 -5.84 14.32
CA ASN A 5 -3.73 -7.09 14.15
C ASN A 5 -2.89 -7.05 12.86
N PRO A 6 -1.55 -7.25 12.90
CA PRO A 6 -0.68 -7.14 11.74
C PRO A 6 -1.11 -7.99 10.54
N VAL A 7 -1.79 -9.12 10.80
CA VAL A 7 -2.24 -10.09 9.80
C VAL A 7 -3.40 -9.56 8.93
N HIS A 8 -4.14 -8.54 9.38
CA HIS A 8 -5.34 -8.05 8.70
C HIS A 8 -5.11 -6.89 7.73
N ARG A 9 -3.88 -6.37 7.61
CA ARG A 9 -3.58 -5.18 6.77
C ARG A 9 -3.50 -5.45 5.28
N ILE A 10 -3.28 -6.71 4.91
CA ILE A 10 -3.28 -7.16 3.52
C ILE A 10 -4.69 -7.66 3.10
N GLY A 11 -5.65 -7.69 4.03
CA GLY A 11 -7.05 -8.07 3.77
C GLY A 11 -7.23 -9.50 3.25
N TYR A 12 -8.47 -9.98 3.22
CA TYR A 12 -8.86 -11.18 2.47
C TYR A 12 -9.20 -10.79 1.04
N GLY A 13 -8.27 -10.15 0.34
CA GLY A 13 -8.49 -9.67 -1.03
C GLY A 13 -9.30 -8.38 -1.15
N THR A 14 -9.76 -7.74 -0.07
CA THR A 14 -10.48 -6.46 -0.15
C THR A 14 -9.69 -5.31 0.49
N LEU A 15 -9.57 -4.20 -0.25
CA LEU A 15 -9.24 -2.90 0.34
C LEU A 15 -10.50 -2.43 1.05
N ASN A 16 -10.56 -2.60 2.38
CA ASN A 16 -11.67 -2.04 3.14
C ASN A 16 -11.31 -0.59 3.49
N PRO A 17 -11.96 0.43 2.90
CA PRO A 17 -11.88 1.76 3.44
C PRO A 17 -12.40 1.69 4.88
N SER A 18 -11.62 2.19 5.83
CA SER A 18 -12.15 2.40 7.17
C SER A 18 -13.31 3.40 7.02
N LYS A 19 -14.56 2.93 7.13
CA LYS A 19 -15.77 3.78 7.06
C LYS A 19 -15.73 4.94 8.07
N GLU A 20 -14.84 4.90 9.05
CA GLU A 20 -14.65 5.93 10.07
C GLU A 20 -13.63 7.02 9.67
N ALA A 21 -12.94 6.89 8.53
CA ALA A 21 -11.79 7.73 8.20
C ALA A 21 -12.12 8.97 7.33
N GLY A 22 -13.26 9.01 6.63
CA GLY A 22 -13.69 10.14 5.80
C GLY A 22 -13.25 10.03 4.33
N PRO A 23 -13.68 10.97 3.44
CA PRO A 23 -13.61 10.80 1.98
C PRO A 23 -12.20 10.60 1.38
N VAL A 24 -11.16 11.10 2.06
CA VAL A 24 -9.76 10.96 1.64
C VAL A 24 -9.20 9.53 1.83
N HIS A 25 -9.96 8.66 2.51
CA HIS A 25 -9.62 7.26 2.78
C HIS A 25 -10.64 6.29 2.17
N GLU A 26 -11.55 6.80 1.33
CA GLU A 26 -12.32 6.01 0.38
C GLU A 26 -11.49 5.80 -0.88
N TYR A 27 -11.68 4.68 -1.57
CA TYR A 27 -10.82 4.31 -2.69
C TYR A 27 -11.62 3.66 -3.81
N GLU A 28 -11.41 4.13 -5.03
CA GLU A 28 -11.89 3.49 -6.26
C GLU A 28 -10.72 3.11 -7.15
N ARG A 29 -10.86 1.97 -7.85
CA ARG A 29 -9.84 1.48 -8.78
C ARG A 29 -9.78 2.41 -9.99
N LEU A 30 -8.58 2.80 -10.39
CA LEU A 30 -8.34 3.53 -11.63
C LEU A 30 -8.26 2.57 -12.82
N ASP A 31 -8.56 3.07 -14.01
CA ASP A 31 -8.53 2.28 -15.25
C ASP A 31 -7.11 1.83 -15.64
N ASN A 32 -6.09 2.51 -15.14
CA ASN A 32 -4.70 2.26 -15.47
C ASN A 32 -3.90 1.72 -14.29
N ASP A 33 -3.39 0.50 -14.47
CA ASP A 33 -2.37 -0.08 -13.61
C ASP A 33 -1.03 0.67 -13.79
N GLN A 34 -0.21 0.73 -12.75
CA GLN A 34 1.12 1.37 -12.76
C GLN A 34 2.17 0.43 -12.21
N PHE A 35 3.31 0.28 -12.91
CA PHE A 35 4.42 -0.58 -12.47
C PHE A 35 4.00 -2.03 -12.16
N GLY A 36 2.98 -2.53 -12.88
CA GLY A 36 2.38 -3.85 -12.64
C GLY A 36 1.52 -3.96 -11.38
N LEU A 37 1.05 -2.83 -10.85
CA LEU A 37 0.18 -2.74 -9.67
C LEU A 37 -1.19 -2.16 -10.06
N GLU A 38 -2.26 -2.72 -9.50
CA GLU A 38 -3.57 -2.08 -9.49
C GLU A 38 -3.47 -0.77 -8.72
N VAL A 39 -4.07 0.31 -9.24
CA VAL A 39 -4.03 1.63 -8.60
C VAL A 39 -5.41 2.02 -8.11
N TYR A 40 -5.46 2.54 -6.90
CA TYR A 40 -6.66 3.02 -6.24
C TYR A 40 -6.42 4.43 -5.70
N ALA A 41 -7.42 5.30 -5.80
CA ALA A 41 -7.32 6.67 -5.33
C ALA A 41 -8.64 7.17 -4.73
N PRO A 42 -8.62 8.22 -3.90
CA PRO A 42 -9.83 8.86 -3.41
C PRO A 42 -10.73 9.35 -4.55
N PRO A 43 -11.98 8.87 -4.63
CA PRO A 43 -12.89 9.29 -5.66
C PRO A 43 -13.48 10.67 -5.36
N ASN A 44 -14.24 11.20 -6.31
CA ASN A 44 -15.08 12.40 -6.15
C ASN A 44 -14.32 13.72 -5.87
N ILE A 45 -15.12 14.78 -5.73
CA ILE A 45 -14.70 16.16 -5.48
C ILE A 45 -15.07 16.56 -4.06
N ASP A 46 -14.17 17.27 -3.38
CA ASP A 46 -14.45 17.94 -2.11
C ASP A 46 -15.39 19.12 -2.34
N PRO A 47 -16.62 19.11 -1.77
CA PRO A 47 -17.61 20.16 -2.01
C PRO A 47 -17.21 21.51 -1.41
N VAL A 48 -16.27 21.55 -0.46
CA VAL A 48 -15.80 22.79 0.17
C VAL A 48 -14.77 23.50 -0.70
N THR A 49 -13.83 22.75 -1.25
CA THR A 49 -12.72 23.30 -2.03
C THR A 49 -12.94 23.23 -3.54
N ASN A 50 -13.94 22.47 -4.00
CA ASN A 50 -14.19 22.13 -5.40
C ASN A 50 -12.97 21.51 -6.10
N LYS A 51 -12.17 20.74 -5.34
CA LYS A 51 -11.01 20.00 -5.85
C LYS A 51 -11.18 18.50 -5.63
N PRO A 52 -10.54 17.63 -6.42
CA PRO A 52 -10.55 16.19 -6.17
C PRO A 52 -10.11 15.85 -4.75
N TRP A 53 -10.79 14.89 -4.10
CA TRP A 53 -10.34 14.40 -2.78
C TRP A 53 -8.91 13.87 -2.83
N ARG A 54 -8.49 13.34 -3.97
CA ARG A 54 -7.12 12.89 -4.26
C ARG A 54 -6.05 13.98 -4.09
N GLU A 55 -6.41 15.25 -4.24
CA GLU A 55 -5.51 16.40 -4.04
C GLU A 55 -5.44 16.87 -2.58
N ASN A 56 -6.24 16.28 -1.69
CA ASN A 56 -6.21 16.63 -0.27
C ASN A 56 -4.84 16.29 0.33
N ARG A 57 -4.38 17.10 1.29
CA ARG A 57 -3.10 16.91 1.99
C ARG A 57 -2.98 15.57 2.74
N TYR A 58 -4.09 14.88 3.01
CA TYR A 58 -4.13 13.57 3.66
C TYR A 58 -4.43 12.43 2.70
N ALA A 59 -4.65 12.72 1.42
CA ALA A 59 -4.91 11.71 0.42
C ALA A 59 -3.64 10.92 0.11
N GLU A 60 -3.84 9.64 -0.13
CA GLU A 60 -2.83 8.70 -0.58
C GLU A 60 -3.36 8.00 -1.82
N ASP A 61 -2.47 7.58 -2.70
CA ASP A 61 -2.80 6.57 -3.70
C ASP A 61 -2.39 5.20 -3.13
N VAL A 62 -3.21 4.19 -3.37
CA VAL A 62 -2.98 2.82 -2.94
C VAL A 62 -2.65 1.96 -4.16
N PHE A 63 -1.56 1.20 -4.06
CA PHE A 63 -1.09 0.30 -5.09
C PHE A 63 -1.08 -1.14 -4.59
N ILE A 64 -1.63 -2.06 -5.40
CA ILE A 64 -1.89 -3.44 -5.01
C ILE A 64 -1.30 -4.43 -6.00
N GLN A 65 -0.60 -5.44 -5.47
CA GLN A 65 -0.34 -6.68 -6.20
C GLN A 65 -1.20 -7.80 -5.62
N ARG A 66 -1.83 -8.58 -6.50
CA ARG A 66 -2.53 -9.82 -6.16
C ARG A 66 -1.81 -11.04 -6.71
N ASP A 67 -1.98 -12.15 -6.02
CA ASP A 67 -1.65 -13.45 -6.59
C ASP A 67 -2.78 -13.98 -7.50
N LYS A 68 -2.55 -15.17 -8.08
CA LYS A 68 -3.51 -15.83 -8.98
C LYS A 68 -4.83 -16.21 -8.34
N THR A 69 -4.90 -16.24 -7.01
CA THR A 69 -6.12 -16.53 -6.23
C THR A 69 -6.90 -15.26 -5.90
N GLY A 70 -6.39 -14.08 -6.27
CA GLY A 70 -6.97 -12.78 -5.98
C GLY A 70 -6.59 -12.22 -4.60
N GLN A 71 -5.74 -12.94 -3.85
CA GLN A 71 -5.26 -12.51 -2.56
C GLN A 71 -4.22 -11.39 -2.75
N ILE A 72 -4.36 -10.30 -1.99
CA ILE A 72 -3.35 -9.23 -1.98
C ILE A 72 -2.08 -9.82 -1.38
N ILE A 73 -0.94 -9.60 -2.04
CA ILE A 73 0.39 -10.04 -1.59
C ILE A 73 1.33 -8.87 -1.33
N THR A 74 1.05 -7.71 -1.93
CA THR A 74 1.75 -6.45 -1.70
C THR A 74 0.74 -5.30 -1.65
N HIS A 75 0.85 -4.46 -0.62
CA HIS A 75 0.01 -3.29 -0.39
C HIS A 75 0.89 -2.05 -0.19
N ILE A 76 0.72 -1.01 -1.00
CA ILE A 76 1.54 0.19 -0.95
C ILE A 76 0.66 1.42 -0.83
N GLU A 77 0.85 2.23 0.21
CA GLU A 77 0.22 3.54 0.37
C GLU A 77 1.27 4.61 0.05
N CYS A 78 0.95 5.57 -0.84
CA CYS A 78 1.85 6.66 -1.17
C CYS A 78 1.15 8.00 -1.01
N SER A 79 1.79 8.92 -0.27
CA SER A 79 1.28 10.28 -0.12
C SER A 79 1.16 11.00 -1.47
N ASN A 80 0.06 11.74 -1.64
CA ASN A 80 -0.17 12.63 -2.79
C ASN A 80 0.28 14.08 -2.51
N ARG A 81 0.89 14.34 -1.36
CA ARG A 81 1.34 15.70 -0.99
C ARG A 81 2.43 16.18 -1.94
N ASP A 82 2.31 17.44 -2.33
CA ASP A 82 3.37 18.17 -3.02
C ASP A 82 4.48 18.55 -2.02
N VAL A 83 5.37 17.59 -1.78
CA VAL A 83 6.57 17.73 -0.94
C VAL A 83 7.76 17.12 -1.66
N PRO A 84 9.01 17.54 -1.38
CA PRO A 84 10.19 17.11 -2.14
C PRO A 84 10.43 15.59 -2.19
N ARG A 85 9.88 14.82 -1.23
CA ARG A 85 9.98 13.36 -1.18
C ARG A 85 8.69 12.80 -0.56
N PRO A 86 7.60 12.65 -1.34
CA PRO A 86 6.35 12.10 -0.80
C PRO A 86 6.65 10.67 -0.30
N PRO A 87 6.26 10.30 0.93
CA PRO A 87 6.55 8.97 1.44
C PRO A 87 5.60 7.92 0.84
N CYS A 88 6.11 6.71 0.67
CA CYS A 88 5.35 5.48 0.50
C CYS A 88 5.62 4.52 1.66
N THR A 89 4.59 3.73 1.98
CA THR A 89 4.62 2.60 2.89
C THR A 89 4.27 1.35 2.10
N GLN A 90 5.21 0.43 1.94
CA GLN A 90 4.96 -0.88 1.32
C GLN A 90 4.88 -1.97 2.40
N ILE A 91 3.84 -2.80 2.31
CA ILE A 91 3.55 -3.89 3.22
C ILE A 91 3.45 -5.20 2.42
N PHE A 92 4.21 -6.22 2.83
CA PHE A 92 4.16 -7.57 2.24
C PHE A 92 4.54 -8.63 3.28
N ASN A 93 4.19 -9.89 3.01
CA ASN A 93 4.46 -11.02 3.90
C ASN A 93 5.61 -11.90 3.38
N LEU A 94 6.45 -12.40 4.30
CA LEU A 94 7.57 -13.29 3.99
C LEU A 94 7.16 -14.78 3.99
N GLY A 95 6.35 -15.15 2.99
CA GLY A 95 6.00 -16.54 2.67
C GLY A 95 4.80 -17.11 3.47
N PRO A 96 4.12 -18.14 2.94
CA PRO A 96 2.85 -18.63 3.46
C PRO A 96 2.94 -19.32 4.83
N GLN A 97 4.13 -19.81 5.21
CA GLN A 97 4.33 -20.56 6.45
C GLN A 97 4.77 -19.69 7.63
N ARG A 98 4.99 -18.38 7.44
CA ARG A 98 5.59 -17.50 8.44
C ARG A 98 4.71 -16.27 8.64
N ASN A 99 4.32 -16.03 9.90
CA ASN A 99 3.56 -14.84 10.31
C ASN A 99 4.47 -13.60 10.41
N LEU A 100 5.25 -13.31 9.37
CA LEU A 100 6.15 -12.17 9.33
C LEU A 100 5.72 -11.18 8.25
N SER A 101 5.27 -10.01 8.71
CA SER A 101 4.91 -8.87 7.88
C SER A 101 6.04 -7.84 7.89
N ILE A 102 6.41 -7.36 6.71
CA ILE A 102 7.43 -6.33 6.52
C ILE A 102 6.75 -5.02 6.15
N LYS A 103 7.23 -3.92 6.74
CA LYS A 103 6.84 -2.56 6.38
C LYS A 103 8.08 -1.78 5.92
N ALA A 104 8.18 -1.51 4.63
CA ALA A 104 9.24 -0.70 4.04
C ALA A 104 8.74 0.73 3.81
N HIS A 105 9.57 1.74 4.13
CA HIS A 105 9.26 3.14 3.84
C HIS A 105 10.30 3.70 2.88
N TYR A 106 9.84 4.35 1.82
CA TYR A 106 10.71 4.95 0.80
C TYR A 106 10.01 6.14 0.14
N SER A 107 10.72 6.89 -0.70
CA SER A 107 10.11 7.99 -1.45
C SER A 107 9.25 7.44 -2.60
N ARG A 108 8.13 8.08 -2.88
CA ARG A 108 7.28 7.80 -4.06
C ARG A 108 8.04 7.79 -5.38
N TYR A 109 9.14 8.52 -5.49
CA TYR A 109 9.99 8.46 -6.68
C TYR A 109 10.68 7.10 -6.89
N ASN A 110 10.78 6.28 -5.85
CA ASN A 110 11.28 4.90 -5.92
C ASN A 110 10.16 3.86 -6.08
N LEU A 111 8.91 4.27 -6.28
CA LEU A 111 7.79 3.34 -6.42
C LEU A 111 7.97 2.39 -7.61
N ALA A 112 8.59 2.84 -8.71
CA ALA A 112 8.87 1.97 -9.86
C ALA A 112 9.77 0.77 -9.50
N ASP A 113 10.57 0.88 -8.43
CA ASP A 113 11.51 -0.14 -7.96
C ASP A 113 10.92 -1.04 -6.86
N TRP A 114 9.62 -0.95 -6.57
CA TRP A 114 8.98 -1.64 -5.44
C TRP A 114 9.24 -3.16 -5.40
N GLN A 115 9.30 -3.81 -6.56
CA GLN A 115 9.59 -5.25 -6.68
C GLN A 115 11.02 -5.55 -6.26
N GLN A 116 11.97 -4.73 -6.69
CA GLN A 116 13.39 -4.88 -6.35
C GLN A 116 13.61 -4.61 -4.86
N ILE A 117 12.98 -3.58 -4.31
CA ILE A 117 12.99 -3.28 -2.87
C ILE A 117 12.48 -4.50 -2.10
N GLU A 118 11.32 -5.04 -2.49
CA GLU A 118 10.74 -6.22 -1.86
C GLU A 118 11.65 -7.45 -1.95
N GLN A 119 12.21 -7.74 -3.13
CA GLN A 119 13.10 -8.88 -3.36
C GLN A 119 14.36 -8.80 -2.50
N VAL A 120 15.01 -7.63 -2.44
CA VAL A 120 16.22 -7.43 -1.64
C VAL A 120 15.92 -7.59 -0.15
N VAL A 121 14.83 -6.97 0.33
CA VAL A 121 14.43 -7.11 1.75
C VAL A 121 14.08 -8.56 2.09
N ARG A 122 13.34 -9.26 1.21
CA ARG A 122 13.08 -10.71 1.34
C ARG A 122 14.38 -11.49 1.50
N GLN A 123 15.34 -11.29 0.59
CA GLN A 123 16.62 -12.02 0.62
C GLN A 123 17.37 -11.78 1.93
N HIS A 124 17.49 -10.53 2.38
CA HIS A 124 18.23 -10.21 3.60
C HIS A 124 17.55 -10.74 4.87
N VAL A 125 16.23 -10.57 5.00
CA VAL A 125 15.51 -11.04 6.20
C VAL A 125 15.49 -12.56 6.28
N LEU A 126 15.35 -13.24 5.13
CA LEU A 126 15.44 -14.70 5.08
C LEU A 126 16.86 -15.21 5.39
N GLY A 127 17.89 -14.44 5.04
CA GLY A 127 19.28 -14.73 5.37
C GLY A 127 19.61 -14.69 6.87
N PHE A 128 18.77 -14.05 7.71
CA PHE A 128 18.93 -14.10 9.17
C PHE A 128 18.52 -15.42 9.80
N GLN A 129 17.88 -16.30 9.03
CA GLN A 129 17.47 -17.61 9.54
C GLN A 129 18.70 -18.48 9.71
N LYS A 130 18.96 -18.88 10.96
CA LYS A 130 19.97 -19.88 11.26
C LYS A 130 19.53 -21.19 10.61
N THR A 131 20.30 -21.66 9.63
CA THR A 131 20.22 -23.05 9.16
C THR A 131 20.75 -23.93 10.27
N SER A 132 19.83 -24.63 10.96
CA SER A 132 20.14 -25.65 11.95
C SER A 132 20.68 -26.92 11.29
#